data_AF-A0A2P2CFL7-F1
#
_entry.id   AF-A0A2P2CFL7-F1
#
_cell.length_a   1.000
_cell.length_b   1.000
_cell.length_c   1.000
_cell.angle_alpha   90.00
_cell.angle_beta   90.00
_cell.angle_gamma   90.00
#
_symmetry.space_group_name_H-M   'P 1'
#
loop_
_entity.id
_entity.type
_entity.pdbx_description
1 polymer ?
#
loop_
_entity_poly.entity_id
_entity_poly.type
_entity_poly.pdbx_seq_one_letter_code
_entity_poly.pdbx_strand_id
1 'polypeptide(L)'
;MPVRFDVELNRSYSTAEKLATIAHELGHVYCGHLGADRDDHWKDRSAVDRDTGELEAESVAPVVFASLAPGVQLPDDLSQYFAEEPDLAGPSLEAVLKAAGRVLDIATGWGPRWKSGDQKSAKST
;
A
#
# COMPACT_ATOMS: atom_id res chain seq x y z
N MET A 1 14.52 6.41 -14.50
CA MET A 1 13.43 7.00 -13.70
C MET A 1 13.99 7.26 -12.30
N PRO A 2 13.80 8.45 -11.69
CA PRO A 2 14.19 8.66 -10.30
C PRO A 2 13.37 7.73 -9.38
N VAL A 3 14.00 7.23 -8.32
CA VAL A 3 13.31 6.51 -7.24
C VAL A 3 12.39 7.52 -6.55
N ARG A 4 11.10 7.19 -6.44
CA ARG A 4 10.10 8.06 -5.78
C ARG A 4 9.84 7.68 -4.33
N PHE A 5 9.93 6.40 -4.02
CA PHE A 5 9.70 5.84 -2.70
C PHE A 5 10.75 4.76 -2.45
N ASP A 6 11.22 4.67 -1.21
CA ASP A 6 12.12 3.62 -0.74
C ASP A 6 11.46 2.94 0.45
N VAL A 7 11.59 1.61 0.52
CA VAL A 7 10.99 0.78 1.58
C VAL A 7 12.06 -0.14 2.12
N GLU A 8 12.34 -0.01 3.41
CA GLU A 8 13.30 -0.86 4.11
C GLU A 8 12.59 -1.99 4.85
N LEU A 9 13.11 -3.21 4.70
CA LEU A 9 12.56 -4.39 5.36
C LEU A 9 13.60 -5.05 6.25
N ASN A 10 13.17 -5.46 7.43
CA ASN A 10 14.04 -6.23 8.30
C ASN A 10 14.30 -7.62 7.69
N ARG A 11 15.58 -7.94 7.47
CA ARG A 11 16.00 -9.23 6.90
C ARG A 11 15.57 -10.42 7.76
N SER A 12 15.48 -10.27 9.08
CA SER A 12 15.17 -11.36 10.01
C SER A 12 13.69 -11.70 10.07
N TYR A 13 12.81 -10.86 9.51
CA TYR A 13 11.38 -11.12 9.45
C TYR A 13 11.05 -12.34 8.58
N SER A 14 10.06 -13.11 9.03
CA SER A 14 9.39 -14.15 8.27
C SER A 14 8.73 -13.57 7.01
N THR A 15 8.31 -14.44 6.09
CA THR A 15 7.60 -14.02 4.88
C THR A 15 6.30 -13.28 5.19
N ALA A 16 5.58 -13.69 6.24
CA ALA A 16 4.37 -13.02 6.68
C ALA A 16 4.67 -11.64 7.24
N GLU A 17 5.64 -11.50 8.15
CA GLU A 17 6.04 -10.19 8.67
C GLU A 17 6.49 -9.24 7.54
N LYS A 18 7.30 -9.73 6.59
CA LYS A 18 7.72 -8.93 5.43
C LYS A 18 6.53 -8.50 4.56
N LEU A 19 5.59 -9.39 4.27
CA LEU A 19 4.42 -9.05 3.47
C LEU A 19 3.53 -8.03 4.20
N ALA A 20 3.41 -8.13 5.52
CA ALA A 20 2.64 -7.16 6.31
C ALA A 20 3.31 -5.79 6.31
N THR A 21 4.63 -5.73 6.54
CA THR A 21 5.38 -4.47 6.44
C THR A 21 5.25 -3.87 5.05
N ILE A 22 5.43 -4.65 3.97
CA ILE A 22 5.25 -4.13 2.60
C ILE A 22 3.83 -3.61 2.38
N ALA A 23 2.80 -4.33 2.83
CA ALA A 23 1.42 -3.91 2.66
C ALA A 23 1.08 -2.62 3.43
N HIS A 24 1.63 -2.46 4.64
CA HIS A 24 1.52 -1.25 5.45
C HIS A 24 2.18 -0.06 4.74
N GLU A 25 3.44 -0.20 4.31
CA GLU A 25 4.17 0.88 3.62
C GLU A 25 3.51 1.27 2.29
N LEU A 26 3.00 0.29 1.54
CA LEU A 26 2.18 0.55 0.35
C LEU A 26 0.84 1.22 0.70
N GLY A 27 0.31 0.97 1.90
CA GLY A 27 -0.84 1.69 2.46
C GLY A 27 -0.56 3.19 2.55
N HIS A 28 0.59 3.62 3.09
CA HIS A 28 0.95 5.04 3.10
C HIS A 28 1.01 5.67 1.71
N VAL A 29 1.54 4.93 0.73
CA VAL A 29 1.60 5.39 -0.66
C VAL A 29 0.19 5.51 -1.26
N TYR A 30 -0.59 4.43 -1.25
CA TYR A 30 -1.86 4.36 -1.98
C TYR A 30 -3.05 5.00 -1.27
N CYS A 31 -2.99 5.18 0.05
CA CYS A 31 -3.93 6.06 0.75
C CYS A 31 -3.65 7.55 0.49
N GLY A 32 -2.49 7.88 -0.10
CA GLY A 32 -2.12 9.24 -0.48
C GLY A 32 -1.43 10.04 0.62
N HIS A 33 -0.94 9.39 1.68
CA HIS A 33 -0.28 10.06 2.81
C HIS A 33 1.05 10.70 2.39
N LEU A 34 1.67 10.19 1.32
CA LEU A 34 2.91 10.72 0.74
C LEU A 34 2.66 11.60 -0.50
N GLY A 35 1.43 12.07 -0.70
CA GLY A 35 1.02 12.91 -1.83
C GLY A 35 0.22 12.19 -2.91
N ALA A 36 -0.28 12.96 -3.88
CA ALA A 36 -1.05 12.44 -5.00
C ALA A 36 -0.22 11.62 -5.99
N ASP A 37 -0.90 10.66 -6.64
CA ASP A 37 -0.35 10.04 -7.83
C ASP A 37 -0.32 11.01 -9.02
N ARG A 38 0.65 10.82 -9.92
CA ARG A 38 0.75 11.63 -11.14
C ARG A 38 -0.37 11.34 -12.14
N ASP A 39 -0.87 10.11 -12.16
CA ASP A 39 -1.91 9.65 -13.07
C ASP A 39 -3.29 9.60 -12.38
N ASP A 40 -3.43 10.28 -11.23
CA ASP A 40 -4.65 10.43 -10.43
C ASP A 40 -5.25 9.10 -9.94
N HIS A 41 -4.40 8.08 -9.76
CA HIS A 41 -4.82 6.80 -9.19
C HIS A 41 -5.24 6.89 -7.72
N TRP A 42 -4.67 7.84 -6.97
CA TRP A 42 -5.07 8.19 -5.61
C TRP A 42 -4.88 9.69 -5.37
N LYS A 43 -5.69 10.23 -4.46
CA LYS A 43 -5.69 11.67 -4.12
C LYS A 43 -4.56 12.00 -3.16
N ASP A 44 -4.15 13.27 -3.15
CA ASP A 44 -3.30 13.79 -2.09
C ASP A 44 -4.07 13.80 -0.77
N ARG A 45 -3.52 13.09 0.22
CA ARG A 45 -4.01 13.04 1.60
C ARG A 45 -2.87 13.24 2.60
N SER A 46 -1.81 13.95 2.20
CA SER A 46 -0.66 14.24 3.07
C SER A 46 -0.98 15.15 4.26
N ALA A 47 -2.18 15.73 4.29
CA ALA A 47 -2.68 16.55 5.39
C ALA A 47 -3.43 15.75 6.47
N VAL A 48 -3.65 14.44 6.26
CA VAL A 48 -4.18 13.54 7.29
C VAL A 48 -3.17 13.48 8.44
N ASP A 49 -3.66 13.51 9.68
CA ASP A 49 -2.79 13.42 10.84
C ASP A 49 -2.11 12.04 10.90
N ARG A 50 -0.97 11.99 11.59
CA ARG A 50 -0.14 10.79 11.62
C ARG A 50 -0.92 9.58 12.13
N ASP A 51 -1.67 9.71 13.21
CA ASP A 51 -2.31 8.56 13.87
C ASP A 51 -3.44 8.00 13.00
N THR A 52 -4.23 8.86 12.34
CA THR A 52 -5.20 8.44 11.31
C THR A 52 -4.49 7.77 10.12
N GLY A 53 -3.36 8.33 9.68
CA GLY A 53 -2.59 7.80 8.55
C GLY A 53 -1.98 6.41 8.82
N GLU A 54 -1.44 6.20 10.03
CA GLU A 54 -0.95 4.90 10.51
C GLU A 54 -2.09 3.88 10.57
N LEU A 55 -3.24 4.27 11.13
CA LEU A 55 -4.42 3.41 11.22
C LEU A 55 -4.95 2.96 9.87
N GLU A 56 -5.02 3.86 8.91
CA GLU A 56 -5.39 3.52 7.55
C GLU A 56 -4.37 2.59 6.90
N ALA A 57 -3.07 2.90 7.02
CA ALA A 57 -2.00 2.09 6.43
C ALA A 57 -1.93 0.69 7.03
N GLU A 58 -2.01 0.56 8.35
CA GLU A 58 -2.06 -0.72 9.06
C GLU A 58 -3.29 -1.54 8.64
N SER A 59 -4.44 -0.90 8.45
CA SER A 59 -5.68 -1.57 8.02
C SER A 59 -5.59 -2.20 6.62
N VAL A 60 -4.63 -1.78 5.78
CA VAL A 60 -4.42 -2.38 4.44
C VAL A 60 -3.87 -3.80 4.53
N ALA A 61 -2.94 -4.06 5.46
CA ALA A 61 -2.28 -5.35 5.59
C ALA A 61 -3.27 -6.52 5.84
N PRO A 62 -4.17 -6.50 6.83
CA PRO A 62 -5.09 -7.62 7.07
C PRO A 62 -6.03 -7.88 5.88
N VAL A 63 -6.46 -6.84 5.15
CA VAL A 63 -7.29 -7.01 3.95
C VAL A 63 -6.53 -7.75 2.84
N VAL A 64 -5.26 -7.37 2.63
CA VAL A 64 -4.38 -8.01 1.63
C VAL A 64 -4.10 -9.47 2.03
N PHE A 65 -3.80 -9.73 3.29
CA PHE A 65 -3.53 -11.08 3.80
C PHE A 65 -4.73 -12.01 3.68
N ALA A 66 -5.90 -11.54 4.12
CA ALA A 66 -7.13 -12.31 4.02
C ALA A 66 -7.46 -12.71 2.57
N SER A 67 -7.04 -11.88 1.61
CA SER A 67 -7.26 -12.11 0.17
C SER A 67 -6.21 -13.02 -0.47
N LEU A 68 -4.92 -12.84 -0.16
CA LEU A 68 -3.81 -13.59 -0.78
C LEU A 68 -3.52 -14.94 -0.12
N ALA A 69 -3.77 -15.06 1.18
CA ALA A 69 -3.42 -16.24 1.97
C ALA A 69 -4.54 -16.61 2.96
N PRO A 70 -5.71 -17.06 2.47
CA PRO A 70 -6.81 -17.48 3.34
C PRO A 70 -6.34 -18.57 4.32
N GLY A 71 -6.47 -18.31 5.62
CA GLY A 71 -6.07 -19.25 6.69
C GLY A 71 -4.66 -19.05 7.24
N VAL A 72 -3.86 -18.12 6.70
CA VAL A 72 -2.63 -17.67 7.34
C VAL A 72 -2.97 -16.55 8.32
N GLN A 73 -2.65 -16.76 9.60
CA GLN A 73 -2.77 -15.70 10.60
C GLN A 73 -1.58 -14.76 10.50
N LEU A 74 -1.85 -13.46 10.54
CA LEU A 74 -0.82 -12.47 10.81
C LEU A 74 -0.28 -12.72 12.23
N PRO A 75 1.04 -12.71 12.43
CA PRO A 75 1.62 -12.65 13.77
C PRO A 75 0.98 -11.55 14.61
N ASP A 76 0.68 -11.85 15.88
CA ASP A 76 0.11 -10.88 16.84
C ASP A 76 1.02 -9.65 16.99
N ASP A 77 2.32 -9.81 16.74
CA ASP A 77 3.33 -8.74 16.75
C ASP A 77 3.21 -7.74 15.59
N LEU A 78 2.27 -7.92 14.66
CA LEU A 78 2.05 -6.99 13.54
C LEU A 78 0.83 -6.08 13.73
N SER A 79 0.00 -6.33 14.75
CA SER A 79 -1.10 -5.41 15.13
C SER A 79 -0.61 -4.27 16.03
N GLN A 80 0.59 -3.77 15.75
CA GLN A 80 1.44 -3.11 16.74
C GLN A 80 1.03 -1.68 17.13
N TYR A 81 -0.06 -1.09 16.61
CA TYR A 81 -0.20 0.38 16.71
C TYR A 81 -1.42 0.95 17.43
N PHE A 82 -2.25 0.15 18.09
CA PHE A 82 -3.28 0.70 19.00
C PHE A 82 -3.06 0.30 20.44
N ALA A 83 -2.30 1.12 21.17
CA ALA A 83 -2.22 1.07 22.62
C ALA A 83 -3.56 1.47 23.31
N GLU A 84 -4.40 2.21 22.59
CA GLU A 84 -5.73 2.68 23.00
C GLU A 84 -6.72 2.44 21.85
N GLU A 85 -8.02 2.26 22.14
CA GLU A 85 -9.03 2.11 21.09
C GLU A 85 -9.02 3.33 20.15
N PRO A 86 -8.73 3.17 18.85
CA PRO A 86 -8.60 4.31 17.96
C PRO A 86 -9.94 4.98 17.68
N ASP A 87 -9.90 6.31 17.51
CA ASP A 87 -11.05 7.04 16.97
C ASP A 87 -11.25 6.69 15.49
N LEU A 88 -12.39 6.05 15.20
CA LEU A 88 -12.75 5.61 13.85
C LEU A 88 -13.44 6.71 13.02
N ALA A 89 -13.65 7.91 13.57
CA ALA A 89 -14.29 9.01 12.83
C ALA A 89 -13.35 9.69 11.80
N GLY A 90 -12.03 9.59 11.99
CA GLY A 90 -11.01 10.16 11.10
C GLY A 90 -10.70 9.33 9.85
N PRO A 91 -10.43 8.01 9.99
CA PRO A 91 -10.01 7.15 8.88
C PRO A 91 -11.02 7.02 7.73
N SER A 92 -10.50 6.98 6.51
CA SER A 92 -11.24 6.70 5.28
C SER A 92 -11.18 5.23 4.91
N LEU A 93 -12.26 4.50 5.23
CA LEU A 93 -12.42 3.11 4.77
C LEU A 93 -12.32 2.98 3.24
N GLU A 94 -12.81 3.97 2.49
CA GLU A 94 -12.70 3.99 1.03
C GLU A 94 -11.23 4.00 0.59
N ALA A 95 -10.39 4.82 1.22
CA ALA A 95 -8.97 4.87 0.89
C ALA A 95 -8.27 3.55 1.22
N VAL A 96 -8.56 2.97 2.39
CA VAL A 96 -8.02 1.66 2.81
C VAL A 96 -8.37 0.57 1.79
N LEU A 97 -9.66 0.47 1.41
CA LEU A 97 -10.10 -0.57 0.47
C LEU A 97 -9.53 -0.36 -0.95
N LYS A 98 -9.40 0.90 -1.41
CA LYS A 98 -8.75 1.21 -2.68
C LYS A 98 -7.26 0.88 -2.67
N ALA A 99 -6.57 1.24 -1.59
CA ALA A 99 -5.16 0.91 -1.39
C ALA A 99 -4.94 -0.61 -1.38
N ALA A 100 -5.73 -1.35 -0.60
CA ALA A 100 -5.68 -2.81 -0.56
C ALA A 100 -5.95 -3.43 -1.94
N GLY A 101 -6.98 -2.96 -2.66
CA GLY A 101 -7.26 -3.39 -4.03
C GLY A 101 -6.06 -3.18 -4.96
N ARG A 102 -5.37 -2.04 -4.83
CA ARG A 102 -4.18 -1.75 -5.63
C ARG A 102 -3.00 -2.68 -5.34
N VAL A 103 -2.76 -2.98 -4.06
CA VAL A 103 -1.75 -3.96 -3.65
C VAL A 103 -2.07 -5.33 -4.24
N LEU A 104 -3.33 -5.76 -4.17
CA LEU A 104 -3.80 -7.04 -4.70
C LEU A 104 -3.70 -7.13 -6.23
N ASP A 105 -4.04 -6.07 -6.96
CA ASP A 105 -3.89 -5.99 -8.42
C ASP A 105 -2.43 -6.25 -8.83
N ILE A 106 -1.48 -5.66 -8.10
CA ILE A 106 -0.04 -5.85 -8.35
C ILE A 106 0.37 -7.28 -7.99
N ALA A 107 -0.06 -7.78 -6.83
CA ALA A 107 0.32 -9.10 -6.34
C ALA A 107 -0.21 -10.25 -7.22
N THR A 108 -1.40 -10.10 -7.80
CA THR A 108 -2.06 -11.13 -8.63
C THR A 108 -1.78 -10.98 -10.12
N GLY A 109 -1.10 -9.90 -10.54
CA GLY A 109 -0.81 -9.62 -11.95
C GLY A 109 -2.00 -9.10 -12.75
N TRP A 110 -3.07 -8.67 -12.09
CA TRP A 110 -4.27 -8.05 -12.69
C TRP A 110 -4.23 -6.51 -12.71
N GLY A 111 -3.11 -5.89 -12.36
CA GLY A 111 -2.90 -4.45 -12.58
C GLY A 111 -2.83 -4.08 -14.07
N PRO A 112 -3.09 -2.81 -14.45
CA PRO A 112 -2.91 -2.36 -15.82
C PRO A 112 -1.49 -2.73 -16.27
N ARG A 113 -1.38 -3.62 -17.26
CA ARG A 113 -0.09 -3.93 -17.90
C ARG A 113 0.52 -2.59 -18.28
N TRP A 114 1.61 -2.23 -17.60
CA TRP A 114 2.40 -1.06 -17.98
C TRP A 114 2.73 -1.20 -19.46
N LYS A 115 2.05 -0.42 -20.31
CA LYS A 115 2.46 -0.28 -21.70
C LYS A 115 3.75 0.50 -21.64
N SER A 116 4.88 -0.21 -21.59
CA SER A 116 6.17 0.37 -21.94
C SER A 116 5.96 1.10 -23.26
N GLY A 117 6.03 2.44 -23.22
CA GLY A 117 5.70 3.28 -24.36
C GLY A 117 6.38 2.78 -25.61
N ASP A 118 5.63 2.72 -26.71
CA ASP A 118 6.14 2.47 -28.05
C ASP A 118 7.43 3.26 -28.25
N GLN A 119 8.56 2.57 -28.35
CA GLN A 119 9.73 3.15 -28.99
C GLN A 119 9.33 3.39 -30.44
N LYS A 120 8.91 4.62 -30.74
CA LYS A 120 8.84 5.09 -32.13
C LYS A 120 10.24 4.97 -32.71
N SER A 121 10.45 3.91 -33.47
CA SER A 121 11.56 3.78 -34.40
C SER A 121 11.54 5.02 -35.29
N ALA A 122 12.48 5.94 -35.05
CA ALA A 122 12.78 7.01 -35.97
C ALA A 122 13.31 6.34 -37.25
N LYS A 123 12.47 6.29 -38.28
CA LYS A 123 12.90 6.00 -39.64
C LYS A 123 13.88 7.11 -40.05
N SER A 124 15.14 6.73 -40.21
CA SER A 124 16.16 7.54 -40.88
C SER A 124 15.72 7.76 -42.32
N THR A 125 15.61 9.02 -42.73
CA THR A 125 15.61 9.45 -44.14
C THR A 125 16.90 10.22 -44.37
#